data_AF-A0A2E5KGZ5-F1
#
_entry.id   AF-A0A2E5KGZ5-F1
#
_cell.length_a   1.000
_cell.length_b   1.000
_cell.length_c   1.000
_cell.angle_alpha   90.00
_cell.angle_beta   90.00
_cell.angle_gamma   90.00
#
_symmetry.space_group_name_H-M   'P 1'
#
loop_
_entity.id
_entity.type
_entity.pdbx_description
1 polymer ?
#
loop_
_entity_poly.entity_id
_entity_poly.type
_entity_poly.pdbx_seq_one_letter_code
_entity_poly.pdbx_strand_id
1 'polypeptide(L)'
;MNHKHWGVILAVLLASVLLLSSIFTAAPPAIQNAEAQQLSRWERNWEYHNANPWGTNYNPQTQLNSGNVEHLEVKWMYPIPSSVDVGQNEIPGFGSVEGSMAVPLVIDGNVYLILNRKTVIAMDAADGSSIWDAAYVTEADNA
;
A
#
# COMPACT_ATOMS: atom_id res chain seq x y z
N MET A 1 19.97 8.34 64.38
CA MET A 1 19.61 8.96 63.09
C MET A 1 18.08 9.12 63.06
N ASN A 2 17.58 10.32 62.75
CA ASN A 2 16.21 10.71 63.04
C ASN A 2 15.26 10.26 61.90
N HIS A 3 14.53 9.15 62.10
CA HIS A 3 13.69 8.49 61.09
C HIS A 3 12.52 9.35 60.56
N LYS A 4 12.23 10.49 61.19
CA LYS A 4 11.12 11.40 60.84
C LYS A 4 11.25 12.04 59.46
N HIS A 5 12.47 12.22 58.95
CA HIS A 5 12.70 12.88 57.64
C HIS A 5 12.66 11.91 56.46
N TRP A 6 12.82 10.61 56.70
CA TRP A 6 12.86 9.60 55.62
C TRP A 6 11.48 9.43 54.98
N GLY A 7 10.41 9.41 55.78
CA GLY A 7 9.05 9.31 55.24
C GLY A 7 8.69 10.45 54.29
N VAL A 8 9.14 11.68 54.59
CA VAL A 8 8.90 12.87 53.76
C VAL A 8 9.72 12.79 52.46
N ILE A 9 10.99 12.38 52.53
CA ILE A 9 11.84 12.23 51.34
C ILE A 9 11.29 11.16 50.39
N LEU A 10 10.82 10.02 50.93
CA LEU A 10 10.20 8.97 50.14
C LEU A 10 8.90 9.44 49.48
N ALA A 11 8.06 10.20 50.21
CA ALA A 11 6.82 10.74 49.67
C ALA A 11 7.08 11.74 48.52
N VAL A 12 8.09 12.60 48.66
CA VAL A 12 8.48 13.55 47.61
C VAL A 12 9.03 12.81 46.39
N LEU A 13 9.89 11.82 46.57
CA LEU A 13 10.42 11.03 45.45
C LEU A 13 9.30 10.26 44.71
N LEU A 14 8.34 9.70 45.44
CA LEU A 14 7.20 9.00 44.83
C LEU A 14 6.31 9.97 44.04
N ALA A 15 6.04 11.15 44.59
CA ALA A 15 5.27 12.19 43.91
C ALA A 15 5.99 12.70 42.64
N SER A 16 7.31 12.84 42.69
CA SER A 16 8.13 13.22 41.53
C SER A 16 8.07 12.15 40.43
N VAL A 17 8.17 10.86 40.79
CA VAL A 17 8.07 9.75 39.83
C VAL A 17 6.68 9.67 39.19
N LEU A 18 5.62 9.92 39.95
CA LEU A 18 4.23 9.95 39.46
C LEU A 18 3.94 11.16 38.56
N LEU A 19 4.56 12.32 38.84
CA LEU A 19 4.46 13.50 37.97
C LEU A 19 5.25 13.34 36.67
N LEU A 20 6.40 12.64 36.70
CA LEU A 20 7.21 12.33 35.53
C LEU A 20 6.60 11.23 34.64
N SER A 21 5.80 10.32 35.19
CA SER A 21 5.16 9.24 34.41
C SER A 21 3.95 9.68 33.59
N SER A 22 3.45 10.91 33.80
CA SER A 22 2.25 11.44 33.13
C SER A 22 2.51 12.06 31.75
N ILE A 23 3.77 12.12 31.28
CA ILE A 23 4.16 12.83 30.06
C ILE A 23 4.20 11.92 28.81
N PHE A 24 4.03 10.60 28.96
CA PHE A 24 3.93 9.69 27.81
C PHE A 24 2.48 9.55 27.30
N THR A 25 1.92 10.64 26.79
CA THR A 25 0.81 10.52 25.83
C THR A 25 1.39 10.03 24.51
N ALA A 26 1.33 8.72 24.25
CA ALA A 26 1.54 8.19 22.91
C ALA A 26 0.48 8.83 22.02
N ALA A 27 0.88 9.81 21.19
CA ALA A 27 0.02 10.30 20.13
C ALA A 27 -0.41 9.07 19.31
N PRO A 28 -1.71 8.89 19.01
CA PRO A 28 -2.12 7.83 18.11
C PRO A 28 -1.26 7.94 16.84
N PRO A 29 -0.76 6.84 16.27
CA PRO A 29 -0.01 6.92 15.03
C PRO A 29 -0.89 7.67 14.04
N ALA A 30 -0.46 8.87 13.65
CA ALA A 30 -1.11 9.57 12.58
C ALA A 30 -1.06 8.61 11.41
N ILE A 31 -2.23 8.20 10.90
CA ILE A 31 -2.31 7.52 9.61
C ILE A 31 -1.71 8.53 8.64
N GLN A 32 -0.44 8.32 8.27
CA GLN A 32 0.25 9.21 7.37
C GLN A 32 -0.45 9.06 6.04
N ASN A 33 -1.23 10.08 5.66
CA ASN A 33 -1.68 10.19 4.29
C ASN A 33 -0.43 10.12 3.42
N ALA A 34 -0.42 9.23 2.43
CA ALA A 34 0.67 9.17 1.45
C ALA A 34 0.92 10.60 0.92
N GLU A 35 2.17 11.01 0.76
CA GLU A 35 2.50 12.40 0.37
C GLU A 35 1.84 12.79 -0.95
N ALA A 36 1.70 11.84 -1.88
CA ALA A 36 0.97 12.01 -3.13
C ALA A 36 -0.50 12.40 -2.93
N GLN A 37 -1.08 12.12 -1.75
CA GLN A 37 -2.47 12.40 -1.44
C GLN A 37 -2.77 13.91 -1.28
N GLN A 38 -1.76 14.77 -1.38
CA GLN A 38 -1.90 16.24 -1.44
C GLN A 38 -1.83 16.81 -2.88
N LEU A 39 -1.41 16.01 -3.86
CA LEU A 39 -1.21 16.46 -5.24
C LEU A 39 -2.52 16.51 -6.03
N SER A 40 -2.60 17.12 -7.21
CA SER A 40 -3.79 16.92 -8.05
C SER A 40 -4.00 15.43 -8.43
N ARG A 41 -5.20 15.09 -8.90
CA ARG A 41 -5.50 13.71 -9.37
C ARG A 41 -4.51 13.24 -10.44
N TRP A 42 -4.15 14.12 -11.38
CA TRP A 42 -3.24 13.81 -12.48
C TRP A 42 -1.79 13.64 -12.01
N GLU A 43 -1.39 14.27 -10.91
CA GLU A 43 -0.05 14.12 -10.33
C GLU A 43 0.07 12.87 -9.46
N ARG A 44 -1.02 12.47 -8.78
CA ARG A 44 -0.98 11.34 -7.85
C ARG A 44 -1.24 9.97 -8.48
N ASN A 45 -2.02 9.92 -9.57
CA ASN A 45 -2.48 8.68 -10.16
C ASN A 45 -1.74 8.33 -11.47
N TRP A 46 -1.66 7.03 -11.76
CA TRP A 46 -1.26 6.47 -13.05
C TRP A 46 -2.47 5.77 -13.67
N GLU A 47 -3.31 6.54 -14.37
CA GLU A 47 -4.64 6.08 -14.82
C GLU A 47 -4.67 5.62 -16.28
N TYR A 48 -3.61 5.92 -17.02
CA TYR A 48 -3.45 5.57 -18.42
C TYR A 48 -2.27 4.61 -18.56
N HIS A 49 -2.30 3.73 -19.57
CA HIS A 49 -1.25 2.75 -19.83
C HIS A 49 0.17 3.37 -19.80
N ASN A 50 0.34 4.60 -20.31
CA ASN A 50 1.60 5.32 -20.36
C ASN A 50 1.53 6.68 -19.61
N ALA A 51 1.03 6.66 -18.36
CA ALA A 51 0.86 7.80 -17.43
C ALA A 51 -0.25 8.80 -17.78
N ASN A 52 -0.38 9.24 -19.03
CA ASN A 52 -1.37 10.25 -19.43
C ASN A 52 -1.93 10.01 -20.85
N PRO A 53 -2.93 10.79 -21.33
CA PRO A 53 -3.53 10.61 -22.65
C PRO A 53 -2.57 10.71 -23.84
N TRP A 54 -1.40 11.35 -23.67
CA TRP A 54 -0.38 11.48 -24.70
C TRP A 54 0.71 10.40 -24.62
N GLY A 55 0.63 9.53 -23.60
CA GLY A 55 1.49 8.38 -23.44
C GLY A 55 2.96 8.70 -23.16
N THR A 56 3.24 9.74 -22.38
CA THR A 56 4.61 10.23 -22.18
C THR A 56 5.47 9.37 -21.24
N ASN A 57 4.88 8.41 -20.51
CA ASN A 57 5.59 7.66 -19.46
C ASN A 57 6.28 8.56 -18.42
N TYR A 58 5.67 9.70 -18.09
CA TYR A 58 6.21 10.69 -17.17
C TYR A 58 5.29 10.88 -15.97
N ASN A 59 5.86 10.81 -14.77
CA ASN A 59 5.21 11.13 -13.50
C ASN A 59 5.85 12.41 -12.93
N PRO A 60 5.06 13.43 -12.56
CA PRO A 60 5.55 14.70 -12.01
C PRO A 60 6.06 14.63 -10.56
N GLN A 61 5.87 13.51 -9.84
CA GLN A 61 6.31 13.36 -8.46
C GLN A 61 7.84 13.34 -8.33
N THR A 62 8.35 14.01 -7.29
CA THR A 62 9.80 14.17 -7.05
C THR A 62 10.25 13.73 -5.66
N GLN A 63 9.38 13.04 -4.89
CA GLN A 63 9.74 12.53 -3.56
C GLN A 63 11.00 11.64 -3.65
N LEU A 64 11.05 10.78 -4.67
CA LEU A 64 12.23 10.03 -5.06
C LEU A 64 13.01 10.79 -6.14
N ASN A 65 14.33 10.83 -5.98
CA ASN A 65 15.24 11.51 -6.89
C ASN A 65 16.65 10.88 -6.82
N SER A 66 17.57 11.39 -7.65
CA SER A 66 18.93 10.83 -7.76
C SER A 66 19.79 10.94 -6.50
N GLY A 67 19.37 11.73 -5.50
CA GLY A 67 20.07 11.88 -4.22
C GLY A 67 19.45 11.10 -3.06
N ASN A 68 18.39 10.32 -3.29
CA ASN A 68 17.80 9.47 -2.25
C ASN A 68 17.30 8.09 -2.74
N VAL A 69 17.36 7.80 -4.04
CA VAL A 69 16.90 6.53 -4.64
C VAL A 69 17.61 5.30 -4.06
N GLU A 70 18.83 5.46 -3.58
CA GLU A 70 19.63 4.44 -2.92
C GLU A 70 19.04 3.94 -1.59
N HIS A 71 18.08 4.68 -1.02
CA HIS A 71 17.40 4.33 0.23
C HIS A 71 16.07 3.61 0.01
N LEU A 72 15.73 3.27 -1.25
CA LEU A 72 14.51 2.53 -1.54
C LEU A 72 14.53 1.13 -0.91
N GLU A 73 13.38 0.73 -0.39
CA GLU A 73 13.14 -0.60 0.14
C GLU A 73 11.88 -1.20 -0.47
N VAL A 74 11.85 -2.53 -0.56
CA VAL A 74 10.63 -3.27 -0.93
C VAL A 74 9.65 -3.17 0.23
N LYS A 75 8.48 -2.58 0.00
CA LYS A 75 7.40 -2.49 1.00
C LYS A 75 6.53 -3.74 1.03
N TRP A 76 6.18 -4.25 -0.14
CA TRP A 76 5.38 -5.46 -0.27
C TRP A 76 5.66 -6.13 -1.63
N MET A 77 5.28 -7.40 -1.72
CA MET A 77 5.28 -8.17 -2.96
C MET A 77 3.94 -8.88 -3.06
N TYR A 78 3.33 -8.86 -4.25
CA TYR A 78 2.11 -9.59 -4.53
C TYR A 78 2.45 -10.83 -5.38
N PRO A 79 2.26 -12.05 -4.86
CA PRO A 79 2.39 -13.26 -5.65
C PRO A 79 1.26 -13.30 -6.68
N ILE A 80 1.60 -13.27 -7.97
CA ILE A 80 0.59 -13.41 -9.02
C ILE A 80 -0.07 -14.79 -8.89
N PRO A 81 -1.39 -14.87 -8.66
CA PRO A 81 -2.06 -16.15 -8.48
C PRO A 81 -2.08 -16.94 -9.79
N SER A 82 -2.22 -18.26 -9.65
CA SER A 82 -2.55 -19.10 -10.81
C SER A 82 -3.89 -18.67 -11.37
N SER A 83 -4.02 -18.61 -12.69
CA SER A 83 -5.31 -18.32 -13.35
C SER A 83 -6.44 -19.26 -12.94
N VAL A 84 -6.14 -20.51 -12.58
CA VAL A 84 -7.10 -21.48 -12.04
C VAL A 84 -7.68 -21.02 -10.70
N ASP A 85 -6.86 -20.42 -9.83
CA ASP A 85 -7.29 -19.97 -8.50
C ASP A 85 -8.20 -18.73 -8.59
N VAL A 86 -8.03 -17.93 -9.63
CA VAL A 86 -8.84 -16.73 -9.93
C VAL A 86 -9.86 -16.97 -11.05
N GLY A 87 -10.33 -18.21 -11.16
CA GLY A 87 -11.54 -18.58 -11.90
C GLY A 87 -11.40 -18.65 -13.42
N GLN A 88 -10.19 -18.70 -13.97
CA GLN A 88 -9.93 -18.70 -15.41
C GLN A 88 -9.09 -19.90 -15.83
N ASN A 89 -9.77 -21.02 -16.13
CA ASN A 89 -9.11 -22.27 -16.49
C ASN A 89 -8.51 -22.25 -17.90
N GLU A 90 -9.21 -21.70 -18.90
CA GLU A 90 -8.75 -21.56 -20.30
C GLU A 90 -9.55 -20.48 -21.05
N ILE A 91 -8.88 -19.67 -21.88
CA ILE A 91 -9.54 -18.79 -22.86
C ILE A 91 -9.25 -19.34 -24.25
N PRO A 92 -10.26 -19.72 -25.04
CA PRO A 92 -10.05 -20.21 -26.40
C PRO A 92 -9.21 -19.24 -27.24
N GLY A 93 -8.13 -19.75 -27.85
CA GLY A 93 -7.21 -18.94 -28.67
C GLY A 93 -6.18 -18.13 -27.89
N PHE A 94 -6.20 -18.17 -26.55
CA PHE A 94 -5.16 -17.64 -25.67
C PHE A 94 -4.41 -18.80 -25.02
N GLY A 95 -3.07 -18.78 -25.09
CA GLY A 95 -2.24 -19.84 -24.50
C GLY A 95 -2.30 -19.88 -22.98
N SER A 96 -1.74 -20.93 -22.38
CA SER A 96 -1.75 -21.19 -20.93
C SER A 96 -0.68 -20.41 -20.13
N VAL A 97 -0.27 -19.23 -20.63
CA VAL A 97 0.83 -18.47 -20.01
C VAL A 97 0.29 -17.66 -18.85
N GLU A 98 0.78 -17.95 -17.64
CA GLU A 98 0.46 -17.21 -16.42
C GLU A 98 1.20 -15.85 -16.37
N GLY A 99 0.84 -15.01 -15.40
CA GLY A 99 1.47 -13.70 -15.21
C GLY A 99 0.73 -12.54 -15.90
N SER A 100 1.44 -11.44 -16.10
CA SER A 100 0.95 -10.25 -16.79
C SER A 100 2.10 -9.53 -17.51
N MET A 101 1.78 -8.93 -18.65
CA MET A 101 2.65 -7.96 -19.34
C MET A 101 2.07 -6.54 -19.33
N ALA A 102 0.94 -6.34 -18.64
CA ALA A 102 0.25 -5.07 -18.59
C ALA A 102 0.97 -4.10 -17.65
N VAL A 103 0.92 -2.80 -17.98
CA VAL A 103 1.30 -1.75 -17.04
C VAL A 103 0.20 -1.64 -15.97
N PRO A 104 0.53 -1.79 -14.67
CA PRO A 104 -0.46 -1.60 -13.61
C PRO A 104 -1.02 -0.17 -13.63
N LEU A 105 -2.31 -0.02 -13.36
CA LEU A 105 -2.91 1.28 -13.10
C LEU A 105 -2.93 1.53 -11.60
N VAL A 106 -2.58 2.74 -11.16
CA VAL A 106 -2.63 3.14 -9.75
C VAL A 106 -3.58 4.32 -9.63
N ILE A 107 -4.73 4.12 -9.00
CA ILE A 107 -5.81 5.10 -8.96
C ILE A 107 -6.35 5.18 -7.53
N ASP A 108 -6.22 6.36 -6.93
CA ASP A 108 -6.80 6.69 -5.62
C ASP A 108 -6.43 5.67 -4.52
N GLY A 109 -5.17 5.18 -4.55
CA GLY A 109 -4.64 4.23 -3.57
C GLY A 109 -4.84 2.75 -3.90
N ASN A 110 -5.45 2.43 -5.04
CA ASN A 110 -5.63 1.05 -5.49
C ASN A 110 -4.76 0.75 -6.71
N VAL A 111 -4.20 -0.46 -6.76
CA VAL A 111 -3.48 -1.00 -7.92
C VAL A 111 -4.38 -1.95 -8.68
N TYR A 112 -4.51 -1.76 -9.99
CA TYR A 112 -5.27 -2.63 -10.88
C TYR A 112 -4.33 -3.26 -11.90
N LEU A 113 -4.40 -4.58 -12.06
CA LEU A 113 -3.59 -5.34 -13.00
C LEU A 113 -4.46 -6.37 -13.71
N ILE A 114 -4.33 -6.46 -15.03
CA ILE A 114 -4.94 -7.53 -15.82
C ILE A 114 -3.92 -8.65 -16.02
N LEU A 115 -4.31 -9.89 -15.74
CA LEU A 115 -3.50 -11.08 -15.96
C LEU A 115 -3.63 -11.56 -17.41
N ASN A 116 -2.72 -12.41 -17.86
CA ASN A 116 -2.71 -12.95 -19.22
C ASN A 116 -4.02 -13.68 -19.58
N ARG A 117 -4.69 -14.27 -18.58
CA ARG A 117 -6.02 -14.90 -18.73
C ARG A 117 -7.19 -13.96 -18.42
N LYS A 118 -7.00 -12.66 -18.66
CA LYS A 118 -8.05 -11.62 -18.62
C LYS A 118 -8.75 -11.41 -17.28
N THR A 119 -8.40 -12.15 -16.23
CA THR A 119 -8.75 -11.77 -14.85
C THR A 119 -8.14 -10.43 -14.52
N VAL A 120 -8.96 -9.51 -14.01
CA VAL A 120 -8.50 -8.26 -13.41
C VAL A 120 -8.39 -8.47 -11.90
N ILE A 121 -7.25 -8.12 -11.33
CA ILE A 121 -7.05 -8.10 -9.88
C ILE A 121 -6.92 -6.65 -9.41
N ALA A 122 -7.47 -6.38 -8.23
CA ALA A 122 -7.33 -5.11 -7.52
C ALA A 122 -6.66 -5.34 -6.16
N MET A 123 -5.67 -4.49 -5.85
CA MET A 123 -4.88 -4.56 -4.63
C MET A 123 -4.84 -3.19 -3.94
N ASP A 124 -4.74 -3.16 -2.62
CA ASP A 124 -4.44 -1.94 -1.87
C ASP A 124 -2.97 -1.56 -2.11
N ALA A 125 -2.69 -0.32 -2.50
CA ALA A 125 -1.33 0.12 -2.81
C ALA A 125 -0.44 0.28 -1.57
N ALA A 126 -1.03 0.42 -0.37
CA ALA A 126 -0.29 0.63 0.87
C ALA A 126 0.39 -0.65 1.35
N ASP A 127 -0.28 -1.80 1.22
CA ASP A 127 0.21 -3.08 1.75
C ASP A 127 0.18 -4.26 0.77
N GLY A 128 -0.37 -4.06 -0.43
CA GLY A 128 -0.47 -5.09 -1.45
C GLY A 128 -1.56 -6.14 -1.18
N SER A 129 -2.44 -5.92 -0.20
CA SER A 129 -3.54 -6.85 0.08
C SER A 129 -4.53 -6.93 -1.08
N SER A 130 -5.07 -8.13 -1.32
CA SER A 130 -6.10 -8.31 -2.35
C SER A 130 -7.41 -7.65 -1.92
N ILE A 131 -8.02 -6.87 -2.81
CA ILE A 131 -9.34 -6.26 -2.61
C ILE A 131 -10.40 -7.13 -3.27
N TRP A 132 -10.22 -7.42 -4.56
CA TRP A 132 -11.08 -8.28 -5.36
C TRP A 132 -10.36 -8.76 -6.61
N ASP A 133 -10.86 -9.86 -7.16
CA ASP A 133 -10.56 -10.32 -8.51
C ASP A 133 -11.87 -10.43 -9.32
N ALA A 134 -11.75 -10.20 -10.62
CA ALA A 134 -12.85 -10.29 -11.57
C ALA A 134 -12.37 -11.11 -12.76
N ALA A 135 -12.75 -12.38 -12.78
CA ALA A 135 -12.53 -13.27 -13.91
C ALA A 135 -13.22 -12.72 -15.16
N TYR A 136 -12.58 -12.92 -16.32
CA TYR A 136 -13.30 -12.84 -17.58
C TYR A 136 -14.37 -13.94 -17.59
N VAL A 137 -15.56 -13.68 -18.12
CA VAL A 137 -16.64 -14.68 -18.18
C VAL A 137 -17.02 -14.82 -19.64
N THR A 138 -16.94 -16.04 -20.16
CA THR A 138 -17.41 -16.35 -21.52
C THR A 138 -18.87 -16.77 -21.49
N GLU A 139 -19.55 -16.73 -22.64
CA GLU A 139 -20.91 -17.26 -22.77
C GLU A 139 -20.99 -18.75 -22.41
N ALA A 140 -19.90 -19.51 -22.60
CA ALA A 140 -19.81 -20.92 -22.24
C ALA A 140 -19.78 -21.16 -20.72
N ASP A 141 -19.34 -20.18 -19.92
CA ASP A 141 -19.29 -20.29 -18.46
C ASP A 141 -20.66 -20.03 -17.79
N ASN A 142 -21.64 -19.53 -18.56
CA ASN A 142 -23.01 -19.23 -18.10
C ASN A 142 -24.05 -20.30 -18.50
N ALA A 143 -23.63 -21.39 -19.16
CA ALA A 143 -24.48 -22.49 -19.63
C ALA A 143 -24.39 -23.72 -18.72
#